data_AF-A0A3B9SVR4-F1
#
_entry.id   AF-A0A3B9SVR4-F1
#
_cell.length_a   1.000
_cell.length_b   1.000
_cell.length_c   1.000
_cell.angle_alpha   90.00
_cell.angle_beta   90.00
_cell.angle_gamma   90.00
#
_symmetry.space_group_name_H-M   'P 1'
#
loop_
_entity.id
_entity.type
_entity.pdbx_description
1 polymer ?
#
loop_
_entity_poly.entity_id
_entity_poly.type
_entity_poly.pdbx_seq_one_letter_code
_entity_poly.pdbx_strand_id
1 'polypeptide(L)'
;MDAFAGSGTTLAVAEKLGRRWIGIDCGKLAIYTMQKRLLNLKSEIGNKGKPLKPKPFTLYHAGLYDFSKLKQLLWEEWRRFALLLFNCRDNRHTLSGIELDGYKGRSDVLVFDYQKDGGVVLDYGFIDDLHAMIGSKAGRQFFIIAPAASVTFLEDYIDKGPVRYYILRIPYSIINELHNRDFEAIKQPVDESQVNDTVDAVGFDFIRQPKLECAYSTEKSEGQMMEYATIKIKTFKSEAMLKGASQLANRESLSMVMVDFSYDGEIFNLDKVYYAKEIEKNAWKVFLPKEEFKGQIMIIYLDIYGNEYREVKTLEDFTGSKQDQRGGN
;
A
#
# COMPACT_ATOMS: atom_id res chain seq x y z
N MET A 1 -20.54 2.33 8.02
CA MET A 1 -19.10 2.09 7.86
C MET A 1 -18.84 0.66 8.28
N ASP A 2 -18.01 -0.06 7.56
CA ASP A 2 -17.57 -1.40 7.90
C ASP A 2 -16.04 -1.41 7.88
N ALA A 3 -15.42 -1.61 9.04
CA ALA A 3 -13.97 -1.51 9.20
C ALA A 3 -13.22 -2.83 8.94
N PHE A 4 -13.97 -3.92 8.72
CA PHE A 4 -13.48 -5.26 8.39
C PHE A 4 -14.35 -5.81 7.27
N ALA A 5 -14.37 -5.07 6.17
CA ALA A 5 -15.39 -5.25 5.15
C ALA A 5 -15.28 -6.59 4.42
N GLY A 6 -14.09 -7.20 4.39
CA GLY A 6 -13.84 -8.51 3.81
C GLY A 6 -14.33 -8.59 2.37
N SER A 7 -15.36 -9.41 2.13
CA SER A 7 -15.96 -9.54 0.81
C SER A 7 -16.91 -8.39 0.42
N GLY A 8 -17.22 -7.47 1.33
CA GLY A 8 -18.01 -6.24 1.09
C GLY A 8 -19.51 -6.44 1.20
N THR A 9 -19.98 -7.37 2.05
CA THR A 9 -21.41 -7.68 2.19
C THR A 9 -22.19 -6.45 2.67
N THR A 10 -21.68 -5.76 3.68
CA THR A 10 -22.29 -4.54 4.23
C THR A 10 -22.41 -3.44 3.17
N LEU A 11 -21.37 -3.26 2.36
CA LEU A 11 -21.33 -2.25 1.29
C LEU A 11 -22.36 -2.57 0.21
N ALA A 12 -22.42 -3.82 -0.24
CA ALA A 12 -23.38 -4.28 -1.25
C ALA A 12 -24.83 -4.10 -0.80
N VAL A 13 -25.15 -4.43 0.47
CA VAL A 13 -26.50 -4.22 1.02
C VAL A 13 -26.81 -2.73 1.16
N ALA A 14 -25.86 -1.94 1.67
CA ALA A 14 -26.04 -0.49 1.77
C ALA A 14 -26.31 0.16 0.41
N GLU A 15 -25.58 -0.25 -0.63
CA GLU A 15 -25.75 0.25 -2.00
C GLU A 15 -27.13 -0.08 -2.57
N LYS A 16 -27.60 -1.35 -2.43
CA LYS A 16 -28.94 -1.76 -2.88
C LYS A 16 -30.06 -1.01 -2.17
N LEU A 17 -29.81 -0.64 -0.93
CA LEU A 17 -30.71 0.14 -0.11
C LEU A 17 -30.56 1.66 -0.38
N GLY A 18 -29.63 2.11 -1.22
CA GLY A 18 -29.42 3.54 -1.50
C GLY A 18 -28.84 4.33 -0.32
N ARG A 19 -28.13 3.66 0.60
CA ARG A 19 -27.43 4.26 1.74
C ARG A 19 -26.00 4.61 1.36
N ARG A 20 -25.41 5.57 2.09
CA ARG A 20 -23.96 5.86 2.00
C ARG A 20 -23.17 4.81 2.77
N TRP A 21 -22.02 4.42 2.27
CA TRP A 21 -21.14 3.44 2.90
C TRP A 21 -19.68 3.84 2.80
N ILE A 22 -18.89 3.30 3.71
CA ILE A 22 -17.42 3.31 3.72
C ILE A 22 -17.04 1.90 4.15
N GLY A 23 -16.21 1.23 3.35
CA GLY A 23 -15.61 -0.05 3.71
C GLY A 23 -14.10 0.10 3.83
N ILE A 24 -13.52 -0.60 4.80
CA ILE A 24 -12.09 -0.61 5.07
C ILE A 24 -11.70 -2.08 5.19
N ASP A 25 -10.58 -2.44 4.57
CA ASP A 25 -9.93 -3.73 4.73
C ASP A 25 -8.44 -3.57 4.47
N CYS A 26 -7.62 -4.45 5.07
CA CYS A 26 -6.17 -4.48 4.87
C CYS A 26 -5.74 -5.47 3.78
N GLY A 27 -6.58 -6.46 3.46
CA GLY A 27 -6.32 -7.47 2.45
C GLY A 27 -6.55 -6.93 1.04
N LYS A 28 -5.53 -6.99 0.18
CA LYS A 28 -5.68 -6.58 -1.23
C LYS A 28 -6.71 -7.45 -1.95
N LEU A 29 -6.73 -8.74 -1.67
CA LEU A 29 -7.75 -9.66 -2.18
C LEU A 29 -9.16 -9.27 -1.73
N ALA A 30 -9.34 -8.89 -0.47
CA ALA A 30 -10.62 -8.41 0.05
C ALA A 30 -11.08 -7.16 -0.71
N ILE A 31 -10.19 -6.18 -0.89
CA ILE A 31 -10.46 -4.95 -1.65
C ILE A 31 -10.88 -5.26 -3.10
N TYR A 32 -10.16 -6.11 -3.83
CA TYR A 32 -10.54 -6.53 -5.19
C TYR A 32 -11.85 -7.33 -5.23
N THR A 33 -12.11 -8.16 -4.22
CA THR A 33 -13.37 -8.89 -4.07
C THR A 33 -14.56 -7.94 -3.85
N MET A 34 -14.38 -6.89 -3.04
CA MET A 34 -15.38 -5.86 -2.83
C MET A 34 -15.67 -5.08 -4.11
N GLN A 35 -14.62 -4.65 -4.83
CA GLN A 35 -14.77 -3.95 -6.11
C GLN A 35 -15.54 -4.80 -7.11
N LYS A 36 -15.14 -6.08 -7.30
CA LYS A 36 -15.88 -7.04 -8.15
C LYS A 36 -17.34 -7.11 -7.74
N ARG A 37 -17.61 -7.29 -6.44
CA ARG A 37 -19.00 -7.40 -5.95
C ARG A 37 -19.82 -6.16 -6.25
N LEU A 38 -19.27 -4.96 -6.04
CA LEU A 38 -19.93 -3.69 -6.29
C LEU A 38 -20.20 -3.46 -7.78
N LEU A 39 -19.24 -3.77 -8.64
CA LEU A 39 -19.36 -3.62 -10.09
C LEU A 39 -20.41 -4.59 -10.70
N ASN A 40 -20.63 -5.74 -10.06
CA ASN A 40 -21.50 -6.81 -10.55
C ASN A 40 -22.76 -7.00 -9.68
N LEU A 41 -23.24 -5.94 -9.01
CA LEU A 41 -24.46 -6.01 -8.21
C LEU A 41 -25.70 -6.28 -9.07
N LYS A 42 -26.67 -6.95 -8.46
CA LYS A 42 -28.05 -7.03 -8.94
C LYS A 42 -29.01 -6.47 -7.91
N SER A 43 -30.17 -5.99 -8.37
CA SER A 43 -31.12 -5.23 -7.56
C SER A 43 -31.66 -5.96 -6.33
N GLU A 44 -31.75 -7.29 -6.37
CA GLU A 44 -32.35 -8.08 -5.30
C GLU A 44 -31.31 -8.70 -4.34
N ILE A 45 -31.77 -9.07 -3.15
CA ILE A 45 -30.97 -9.80 -2.15
C ILE A 45 -30.53 -11.16 -2.74
N GLY A 46 -29.32 -11.59 -2.43
CA GLY A 46 -28.73 -12.80 -3.01
C GLY A 46 -28.21 -12.63 -4.45
N ASN A 47 -28.04 -11.38 -4.91
CA ASN A 47 -27.51 -11.02 -6.23
C ASN A 47 -28.36 -11.55 -7.40
N LYS A 48 -29.69 -11.42 -7.26
CA LYS A 48 -30.72 -11.75 -8.25
C LYS A 48 -31.34 -10.49 -8.87
N GLY A 49 -32.14 -10.67 -9.91
CA GLY A 49 -32.83 -9.59 -10.60
C GLY A 49 -31.96 -8.91 -11.66
N LYS A 50 -32.28 -7.65 -11.96
CA LYS A 50 -31.58 -6.87 -12.99
C LYS A 50 -30.22 -6.39 -12.48
N PRO A 51 -29.23 -6.24 -13.38
CA PRO A 51 -27.97 -5.57 -13.04
C PRO A 51 -28.25 -4.20 -12.41
N LEU A 52 -27.60 -3.95 -11.28
CA LEU A 52 -27.66 -2.68 -10.56
C LEU A 52 -26.33 -1.99 -10.78
N LYS A 53 -26.35 -0.85 -11.47
CA LYS A 53 -25.16 0.00 -11.60
C LYS A 53 -24.92 0.70 -10.25
N PRO A 54 -23.78 0.46 -9.58
CA PRO A 54 -23.47 1.16 -8.34
C PRO A 54 -23.30 2.66 -8.60
N LYS A 55 -23.54 3.48 -7.60
CA LYS A 55 -23.10 4.87 -7.61
C LYS A 55 -21.57 4.93 -7.72
N PRO A 56 -21.01 5.98 -8.35
CA PRO A 56 -19.57 6.18 -8.40
C PRO A 56 -18.97 6.10 -6.99
N PHE A 57 -17.92 5.32 -6.86
CA PHE A 57 -17.12 5.20 -5.63
C PHE A 57 -15.64 5.31 -6.00
N THR A 58 -14.79 5.53 -5.00
CA THR A 58 -13.35 5.64 -5.20
C THR A 58 -12.62 4.84 -4.12
N LEU A 59 -11.43 4.36 -4.44
CA LEU A 59 -10.57 3.63 -3.53
C LEU A 59 -9.53 4.59 -2.97
N TYR A 60 -9.50 4.72 -1.64
CA TYR A 60 -8.43 5.43 -0.92
C TYR A 60 -7.54 4.43 -0.21
N HIS A 61 -6.25 4.75 -0.14
CA HIS A 61 -5.29 3.99 0.64
C HIS A 61 -4.77 4.84 1.80
N ALA A 62 -4.85 4.32 3.02
CA ALA A 62 -4.24 4.94 4.18
C ALA A 62 -2.75 4.59 4.26
N GLY A 63 -1.89 5.54 4.64
CA GLY A 63 -0.44 5.32 4.79
C GLY A 63 0.38 5.32 3.50
N LEU A 64 -0.26 5.47 2.33
CA LEU A 64 0.44 5.58 1.05
C LEU A 64 0.67 7.04 0.69
N TYR A 65 1.86 7.55 0.99
CA TYR A 65 2.27 8.86 0.51
C TYR A 65 3.16 8.69 -0.72
N ASP A 66 2.93 9.48 -1.76
CA ASP A 66 3.87 9.55 -2.88
C ASP A 66 5.05 10.44 -2.45
N PHE A 67 6.17 9.81 -2.11
CA PHE A 67 7.34 10.52 -1.60
C PHE A 67 7.91 11.53 -2.59
N SER A 68 7.89 11.20 -3.88
CA SER A 68 8.35 12.10 -4.93
C SER A 68 7.49 13.36 -4.95
N LYS A 69 6.18 13.23 -4.73
CA LYS A 69 5.27 14.38 -4.59
C LYS A 69 5.47 15.11 -3.27
N LEU A 70 5.64 14.41 -2.14
CA LEU A 70 5.89 15.05 -0.84
C LEU A 70 7.15 15.92 -0.85
N LYS A 71 8.22 15.48 -1.51
CA LYS A 71 9.47 16.23 -1.67
C LYS A 71 9.33 17.48 -2.54
N GLN A 72 8.34 17.51 -3.43
CA GLN A 72 8.07 18.62 -4.33
C GLN A 72 7.08 19.63 -3.75
N LEU A 73 6.49 19.35 -2.59
CA LEU A 73 5.58 20.28 -1.93
C LEU A 73 6.31 21.58 -1.58
N LEU A 74 5.63 22.70 -1.82
CA LEU A 74 6.06 23.98 -1.28
C LEU A 74 5.98 23.94 0.25
N TRP A 75 6.80 24.73 0.92
CA TRP A 75 6.88 24.76 2.39
C TRP A 75 5.49 24.82 3.07
N GLU A 76 4.62 25.71 2.60
CA GLU A 76 3.27 25.87 3.16
C GLU A 76 2.40 24.60 3.03
N GLU A 77 2.52 23.91 1.90
CA GLU A 77 1.79 22.67 1.66
C GLU A 77 2.35 21.53 2.51
N TRP A 78 3.68 21.44 2.61
CA TRP A 78 4.36 20.46 3.44
C TRP A 78 4.04 20.66 4.93
N ARG A 79 4.09 21.91 5.41
CA ARG A 79 3.71 22.29 6.78
C ARG A 79 2.27 21.88 7.07
N ARG A 80 1.33 22.19 6.16
CA ARG A 80 -0.08 21.80 6.32
C ARG A 80 -0.25 20.28 6.35
N PHE A 81 0.47 19.57 5.48
CA PHE A 81 0.52 18.11 5.49
C PHE A 81 1.01 17.56 6.84
N ALA A 82 2.11 18.08 7.36
CA ALA A 82 2.68 17.69 8.65
C ALA A 82 1.69 17.87 9.81
N LEU A 83 0.99 19.00 9.86
CA LEU A 83 -0.05 19.26 10.87
C LEU A 83 -1.22 18.27 10.75
N LEU A 84 -1.71 18.01 9.53
CA LEU A 84 -2.81 17.07 9.30
C LEU A 84 -2.44 15.65 9.69
N LEU A 85 -1.23 15.21 9.38
CA LEU A 85 -0.74 13.86 9.69
C LEU A 85 -0.85 13.54 11.19
N PHE A 86 -0.60 14.52 12.04
CA PHE A 86 -0.66 14.37 13.50
C PHE A 86 -1.93 14.92 14.13
N ASN A 87 -2.94 15.24 13.32
CA ASN A 87 -4.22 15.80 13.76
C ASN A 87 -4.03 17.08 14.62
N CYS A 88 -3.13 17.95 14.15
CA CYS A 88 -2.89 19.26 14.73
C CYS A 88 -3.79 20.30 14.05
N ARG A 89 -4.23 21.29 14.83
CA ARG A 89 -5.00 22.43 14.32
C ARG A 89 -4.03 23.44 13.71
N ASP A 90 -4.24 23.77 12.44
CA ASP A 90 -3.50 24.83 11.75
C ASP A 90 -3.96 26.20 12.27
N ASN A 91 -3.16 26.78 13.17
CA ASN A 91 -3.41 28.08 13.78
C ASN A 91 -2.07 28.68 14.20
N ARG A 92 -1.45 29.40 13.27
CA ARG A 92 -0.18 30.07 13.53
C ARG A 92 -0.32 31.11 14.62
N HIS A 93 0.64 31.14 15.52
CA HIS A 93 0.69 32.09 16.62
C HIS A 93 2.13 32.30 17.05
N THR A 94 2.36 33.26 17.94
CA THR A 94 3.71 33.61 18.39
C THR A 94 3.86 33.38 19.88
N LEU A 95 4.96 32.75 20.29
CA LEU A 95 5.34 32.56 21.69
C LEU A 95 6.75 33.10 21.91
N SER A 96 6.89 34.16 22.72
CA SER A 96 8.18 34.84 22.95
C SER A 96 8.96 35.21 21.68
N GLY A 97 8.25 35.61 20.61
CA GLY A 97 8.87 36.00 19.34
C GLY A 97 9.15 34.84 18.38
N ILE A 98 8.92 33.59 18.80
CA ILE A 98 8.99 32.41 17.94
C ILE A 98 7.62 32.16 17.31
N GLU A 99 7.58 32.06 15.99
CA GLU A 99 6.38 31.66 15.24
C GLU A 99 6.19 30.15 15.37
N LEU A 100 5.00 29.75 15.82
CA LEU A 100 4.58 28.36 16.01
C LEU A 100 3.45 28.04 15.04
N ASP A 101 3.35 26.78 14.66
CA ASP A 101 2.55 26.34 13.53
C ASP A 101 1.12 25.96 13.88
N GLY A 102 0.84 25.64 15.14
CA GLY A 102 -0.49 25.21 15.51
C GLY A 102 -0.62 24.61 16.89
N TYR A 103 -1.66 23.81 17.08
CA TYR A 103 -1.96 23.19 18.36
C TYR A 103 -2.29 21.71 18.24
N LYS A 104 -1.76 20.89 19.15
CA LYS A 104 -2.21 19.53 19.40
C LYS A 104 -2.97 19.50 20.73
N GLY A 105 -4.29 19.39 20.65
CA GLY A 105 -5.14 19.68 21.81
C GLY A 105 -4.96 21.15 22.22
N ARG A 106 -4.47 21.38 23.45
CA ARG A 106 -4.17 22.72 24.00
C ARG A 106 -2.68 23.08 23.97
N SER A 107 -1.83 22.17 23.51
CA SER A 107 -0.38 22.32 23.55
C SER A 107 0.14 22.88 22.24
N ASP A 108 1.17 23.71 22.33
CA ASP A 108 1.77 24.37 21.17
C ASP A 108 2.50 23.34 20.28
N VAL A 109 2.53 23.62 18.97
CA VAL A 109 3.16 22.80 17.95
C VAL A 109 4.11 23.66 17.11
N LEU A 110 5.35 23.20 16.98
CA LEU A 110 6.31 23.68 16.00
C LEU A 110 6.48 22.62 14.90
N VAL A 111 6.40 23.02 13.64
CA VAL A 111 6.80 22.21 12.50
C VAL A 111 8.25 22.59 12.17
N PHE A 112 9.16 21.64 12.36
CA PHE A 112 10.57 21.84 12.13
C PHE A 112 10.87 22.05 10.65
N ASP A 113 11.39 23.23 10.32
CA ASP A 113 11.78 23.61 8.98
C ASP A 113 13.17 23.06 8.63
N TYR A 114 13.16 21.84 8.10
CA TYR A 114 14.34 21.14 7.60
C TYR A 114 14.86 21.68 6.26
N GLN A 115 14.12 22.59 5.61
CA GLN A 115 14.48 23.16 4.31
C GLN A 115 15.29 24.46 4.44
N LYS A 116 15.38 25.04 5.65
CA LYS A 116 16.25 26.19 5.93
C LYS A 116 17.72 25.88 5.59
N ASP A 117 18.38 26.86 4.98
CA ASP A 117 19.75 26.79 4.47
C ASP A 117 20.73 26.12 5.47
N GLY A 118 21.55 25.19 4.96
CA GLY A 118 22.63 24.56 5.72
C GLY A 118 22.35 23.15 6.26
N GLY A 119 21.18 22.57 6.00
CA GLY A 119 20.89 21.18 6.42
C GLY A 119 20.72 21.06 7.94
N VAL A 120 19.88 21.93 8.51
CA VAL A 120 19.66 22.01 9.95
C VAL A 120 19.06 20.70 10.47
N VAL A 121 19.62 20.20 11.57
CA VAL A 121 19.15 19.01 12.26
C VAL A 121 18.50 19.38 13.59
N LEU A 122 17.49 18.61 13.99
CA LEU A 122 16.88 18.66 15.31
C LEU A 122 17.72 17.82 16.27
N ASP A 123 18.62 18.48 16.99
CA ASP A 123 19.47 17.87 18.02
C ASP A 123 19.10 18.34 19.43
N TYR A 124 19.82 17.87 20.45
CA TYR A 124 19.59 18.31 21.83
C TYR A 124 19.84 19.82 22.00
N GLY A 125 20.79 20.39 21.25
CA GLY A 125 21.11 21.83 21.29
C GLY A 125 19.95 22.69 20.83
N PHE A 126 19.28 22.30 19.74
CA PHE A 126 18.06 22.96 19.28
C PHE A 126 16.99 22.98 20.37
N ILE A 127 16.80 21.87 21.09
CA ILE A 127 15.81 21.79 22.17
C ILE A 127 16.21 22.68 23.36
N ASP A 128 17.50 22.76 23.67
CA ASP A 128 18.05 23.66 24.68
C ASP A 128 17.81 25.13 24.32
N ASP A 129 18.12 25.53 23.09
CA ASP A 129 17.91 26.89 22.60
C ASP A 129 16.42 27.24 22.57
N LEU A 130 15.58 26.33 22.07
CA LEU A 130 14.13 26.49 22.10
C LEU A 130 13.64 26.68 23.54
N HIS A 131 14.09 25.83 24.48
CA HIS A 131 13.69 25.95 25.88
C HIS A 131 14.19 27.23 26.54
N ALA A 132 15.39 27.71 26.22
CA ALA A 132 15.87 29.00 26.69
C ALA A 132 14.97 30.15 26.24
N MET A 133 14.42 30.08 25.02
CA MET A 133 13.54 31.12 24.46
C MET A 133 12.09 31.07 24.96
N ILE A 134 11.51 29.87 25.03
CA ILE A 134 10.06 29.72 25.30
C ILE A 134 9.72 28.99 26.59
N GLY A 135 10.69 28.34 27.26
CA GLY A 135 10.44 27.40 28.35
C GLY A 135 9.70 27.98 29.56
N SER A 136 9.83 29.27 29.82
CA SER A 136 9.11 29.97 30.90
C SER A 136 7.64 30.25 30.61
N LYS A 137 7.24 30.21 29.32
CA LYS A 137 5.86 30.50 28.86
C LYS A 137 5.18 29.31 28.19
N ALA A 138 5.95 28.32 27.74
CA ALA A 138 5.44 27.10 27.16
C ALA A 138 4.61 26.31 28.19
N GLY A 139 3.56 25.64 27.72
CA GLY A 139 2.83 24.69 28.54
C GLY A 139 3.68 23.50 28.98
N ARG A 140 3.13 22.63 29.85
CA ARG A 140 3.82 21.40 30.30
C ARG A 140 4.17 20.43 29.16
N GLN A 141 3.47 20.53 28.04
CA GLN A 141 3.70 19.72 26.85
C GLN A 141 3.88 20.66 25.67
N PHE A 142 4.86 20.37 24.84
CA PHE A 142 5.14 21.07 23.60
C PHE A 142 5.42 20.03 22.53
N PHE A 143 4.91 20.20 21.31
CA PHE A 143 5.07 19.23 20.23
C PHE A 143 5.95 19.81 19.13
N ILE A 144 6.91 19.02 18.66
CA ILE A 144 7.73 19.35 17.49
C ILE A 144 7.47 18.27 16.45
N ILE A 145 6.96 18.67 15.29
CA ILE A 145 6.79 17.77 14.14
C ILE A 145 8.02 17.91 13.27
N ALA A 146 8.72 16.82 13.01
CA ALA A 146 9.97 16.86 12.24
C ALA A 146 10.11 15.63 11.34
N PRO A 147 10.79 15.75 10.20
CA PRO A 147 11.33 14.60 9.49
C PRO A 147 12.10 13.65 10.40
N ALA A 148 11.83 12.35 10.35
CA ALA A 148 12.60 11.38 11.12
C ALA A 148 14.11 11.50 10.82
N ALA A 149 14.46 11.73 9.55
CA ALA A 149 15.85 11.89 9.11
C ALA A 149 16.54 13.18 9.59
N SER A 150 15.79 14.18 10.06
CA SER A 150 16.37 15.40 10.61
C SER A 150 16.58 15.32 12.13
N VAL A 151 16.12 14.28 12.82
CA VAL A 151 16.27 14.15 14.28
C VAL A 151 17.51 13.33 14.62
N THR A 152 18.40 13.87 15.45
CA THR A 152 19.70 13.21 15.76
C THR A 152 19.69 12.35 17.02
N PHE A 153 18.56 12.33 17.73
CA PHE A 153 18.38 11.59 18.98
C PHE A 153 17.18 10.63 18.90
N LEU A 154 17.16 9.63 19.79
CA LEU A 154 16.26 8.47 19.70
C LEU A 154 14.95 8.67 20.48
N GLU A 155 14.98 9.47 21.53
CA GLU A 155 13.89 9.67 22.45
C GLU A 155 12.69 10.33 21.76
N ASP A 156 11.48 9.83 22.01
CA ASP A 156 10.24 10.45 21.51
C ASP A 156 9.88 11.74 22.28
N TYR A 157 10.59 12.02 23.37
CA TYR A 157 10.47 13.27 24.10
C TYR A 157 11.75 13.64 24.83
N ILE A 158 11.92 14.93 25.09
CA ILE A 158 12.97 15.49 25.94
C ILE A 158 12.31 16.36 27.02
N ASP A 159 12.69 16.12 28.28
CA ASP A 159 12.25 16.93 29.41
C ASP A 159 13.24 18.07 29.67
N LYS A 160 12.74 19.31 29.76
CA LYS A 160 13.50 20.48 30.23
C LYS A 160 12.66 21.24 31.25
N GLY A 161 13.07 21.16 32.51
CA GLY A 161 12.32 21.73 33.64
C GLY A 161 10.87 21.20 33.69
N PRO A 162 9.84 22.07 33.69
CA PRO A 162 8.44 21.64 33.73
C PRO A 162 7.86 21.29 32.34
N VAL A 163 8.63 21.45 31.26
CA VAL A 163 8.18 21.28 29.88
C VAL A 163 8.69 19.96 29.30
N ARG A 164 7.79 19.17 28.74
CA ARG A 164 8.11 17.99 27.92
C ARG A 164 7.93 18.31 26.45
N TYR A 165 9.01 18.23 25.69
CA TYR A 165 9.02 18.37 24.24
C TYR A 165 8.82 17.00 23.60
N TYR A 166 7.66 16.76 23.00
CA TYR A 166 7.34 15.54 22.26
C TYR A 166 7.76 15.69 20.79
N ILE A 167 8.45 14.69 20.25
CA ILE A 167 8.91 14.70 18.86
C ILE A 167 8.02 13.78 18.03
N LEU A 168 7.23 14.40 17.15
CA LEU A 168 6.35 13.72 16.22
C LEU A 168 7.09 13.52 14.89
N ARG A 169 7.75 12.37 14.76
CA ARG A 169 8.58 12.05 13.59
C ARG A 169 7.71 11.69 12.39
N ILE A 170 7.84 12.43 11.31
CA ILE A 170 7.31 12.04 9.99
C ILE A 170 8.26 10.98 9.43
N PRO A 171 7.83 9.71 9.31
CA PRO A 171 8.72 8.68 8.79
C PRO A 171 9.06 8.99 7.33
N TYR A 172 10.35 9.13 7.06
CA TYR A 172 10.90 8.99 5.72
C TYR A 172 11.11 7.48 5.58
N SER A 173 10.47 6.82 4.61
CA SER A 173 10.90 5.47 4.26
C SER A 173 12.40 5.50 4.02
N ILE A 174 13.15 4.76 4.85
CA ILE A 174 14.62 4.64 4.89
C ILE A 174 15.31 5.69 5.78
N ILE A 175 15.44 5.41 7.08
CA ILE A 175 16.79 5.19 7.64
C ILE A 175 16.84 3.73 8.06
N ASN A 176 17.72 2.98 7.41
CA ASN A 176 17.79 1.52 7.38
C ASN A 176 18.27 0.86 8.70
N GLU A 177 18.12 1.50 9.87
CA GLU A 177 18.96 1.13 11.03
C GLU A 177 18.44 1.45 12.44
N LEU A 178 17.29 2.11 12.60
CA LEU A 178 16.83 2.48 13.94
C LEU A 178 15.49 1.82 14.21
N HIS A 179 15.55 0.69 14.92
CA HIS A 179 14.65 0.25 16.00
C HIS A 179 14.76 -1.29 16.12
N ASN A 180 15.29 -1.76 17.25
CA ASN A 180 15.36 -3.18 17.65
C ASN A 180 13.99 -3.76 18.05
N ARG A 181 12.94 -3.42 17.31
CA ARG A 181 11.65 -4.13 17.34
C ARG A 181 11.37 -4.64 15.94
N ASP A 182 11.15 -5.93 15.83
CA ASP A 182 10.75 -6.53 14.57
C ASP A 182 9.36 -5.99 14.21
N PHE A 183 9.28 -5.28 13.09
CA PHE A 183 8.00 -4.89 12.51
C PHE A 183 7.37 -6.12 11.88
N GLU A 184 6.19 -6.52 12.38
CA GLU A 184 5.36 -7.51 11.70
C GLU A 184 4.58 -6.80 10.60
N ALA A 185 4.89 -7.13 9.34
CA ALA A 185 4.22 -6.57 8.18
C ALA A 185 2.87 -7.24 7.95
N ILE A 186 1.90 -6.49 7.40
CA ILE A 186 0.64 -7.05 6.91
C ILE A 186 0.97 -8.00 5.76
N LYS A 187 0.79 -9.31 6.01
CA LYS A 187 1.04 -10.33 5.00
C LYS A 187 -0.21 -10.63 4.17
N GLN A 188 -0.04 -10.76 2.85
CA GLN A 188 -1.06 -11.24 1.95
C GLN A 188 -1.03 -12.78 1.90
N PRO A 189 -2.20 -13.43 1.78
CA PRO A 189 -2.28 -14.89 1.83
C PRO A 189 -1.57 -15.54 0.65
N VAL A 190 -0.86 -16.63 0.89
CA VAL A 190 -0.23 -17.44 -0.17
C VAL A 190 -1.07 -18.67 -0.57
N ASP A 191 -2.22 -18.87 0.10
CA ASP A 191 -3.25 -19.87 -0.19
C ASP A 191 -4.59 -19.52 0.50
N GLU A 192 -5.65 -20.25 0.14
CA GLU A 192 -7.02 -20.00 0.64
C GLU A 192 -7.18 -20.10 2.16
N SER A 193 -6.42 -20.98 2.83
CA SER A 193 -6.56 -21.18 4.27
C SER A 193 -6.12 -19.96 5.09
N GLN A 194 -5.25 -19.13 4.50
CA GLN A 194 -4.68 -17.94 5.16
C GLN A 194 -5.53 -16.67 4.97
N VAL A 195 -6.61 -16.74 4.18
CA VAL A 195 -7.43 -15.56 3.85
C VAL A 195 -8.05 -14.92 5.09
N ASN A 196 -8.33 -15.71 6.13
CA ASN A 196 -8.94 -15.25 7.38
C ASN A 196 -7.94 -15.22 8.56
N ASP A 197 -6.63 -15.34 8.29
CA ASP A 197 -5.63 -15.27 9.34
C ASP A 197 -5.65 -13.89 10.00
N THR A 198 -5.49 -13.88 11.32
CA THR A 198 -5.42 -12.62 12.06
C THR A 198 -4.10 -11.94 11.74
N VAL A 199 -4.17 -10.74 11.19
CA VAL A 199 -3.00 -9.91 10.92
C VAL A 199 -2.84 -8.92 12.07
N ASP A 200 -1.85 -9.15 12.92
CA ASP A 200 -1.35 -8.14 13.85
C ASP A 200 -0.11 -7.51 13.21
N ALA A 201 -0.18 -6.22 12.90
CA ALA A 201 0.88 -5.55 12.18
C ALA A 201 0.99 -4.10 12.63
N VAL A 202 2.22 -3.63 12.81
CA VAL A 202 2.52 -2.25 13.18
C VAL A 202 3.37 -1.64 12.07
N GLY A 203 2.92 -0.52 11.51
CA GLY A 203 3.65 0.21 10.46
C GLY A 203 3.10 0.02 9.05
N PHE A 204 3.58 0.86 8.13
CA PHE A 204 3.23 0.85 6.71
C PHE A 204 4.50 1.06 5.88
N ASP A 205 4.60 0.40 4.72
CA ASP A 205 5.67 0.60 3.75
C ASP A 205 5.10 1.23 2.46
N PHE A 206 5.96 1.88 1.68
CA PHE A 206 5.58 2.45 0.39
C PHE A 206 5.38 1.34 -0.64
N ILE A 207 4.45 1.55 -1.58
CA ILE A 207 4.27 0.59 -2.68
C ILE A 207 5.51 0.60 -3.57
N ARG A 208 6.18 -0.55 -3.65
CA ARG A 208 7.30 -0.79 -4.55
C ARG A 208 6.96 -1.92 -5.48
N GLN A 209 6.88 -1.62 -6.76
CA GLN A 209 6.57 -2.60 -7.78
C GLN A 209 7.58 -3.78 -7.69
N PRO A 210 7.11 -5.02 -7.54
CA PRO A 210 7.99 -6.19 -7.53
C PRO A 210 8.76 -6.33 -8.86
N LYS A 211 9.96 -6.89 -8.80
CA LYS A 211 10.67 -7.34 -10.01
C LYS A 211 10.02 -8.61 -10.53
N LEU A 212 9.62 -8.60 -11.81
CA LEU A 212 8.94 -9.71 -12.46
C LEU A 212 9.58 -10.04 -13.82
N GLU A 213 9.80 -11.33 -14.08
CA GLU A 213 10.13 -11.85 -15.40
C GLU A 213 9.29 -13.10 -15.67
N CYS A 214 8.56 -13.09 -16.79
CA CYS A 214 7.70 -14.19 -17.23
C CYS A 214 8.10 -14.69 -18.63
N ALA A 215 7.74 -15.94 -18.92
CA ALA A 215 7.62 -16.44 -20.29
C ALA A 215 6.17 -16.83 -20.56
N TYR A 216 5.70 -16.54 -21.77
CA TYR A 216 4.33 -16.76 -22.20
C TYR A 216 4.35 -17.81 -23.30
N SER A 217 3.51 -18.81 -23.18
CA SER A 217 3.40 -19.89 -24.15
C SER A 217 2.00 -20.46 -24.17
N THR A 218 1.70 -21.31 -25.15
CA THR A 218 0.47 -22.10 -25.16
C THR A 218 0.78 -23.56 -24.87
N GLU A 219 0.04 -24.17 -23.94
CA GLU A 219 0.20 -25.58 -23.58
C GLU A 219 -1.11 -26.36 -23.80
N LYS A 220 -0.98 -27.62 -24.21
CA LYS A 220 -2.05 -28.62 -24.20
C LYS A 220 -1.76 -29.59 -23.07
N SER A 221 -2.72 -29.79 -22.17
CA SER A 221 -2.58 -30.86 -21.17
C SER A 221 -2.84 -32.20 -21.83
N GLU A 222 -1.93 -33.18 -21.67
CA GLU A 222 -2.13 -34.53 -22.19
C GLU A 222 -3.47 -35.11 -21.68
N GLY A 223 -4.34 -35.53 -22.60
CA GLY A 223 -5.64 -36.13 -22.28
C GLY A 223 -6.82 -35.16 -22.06
N GLN A 224 -6.62 -33.84 -22.14
CA GLN A 224 -7.72 -32.85 -22.08
C GLN A 224 -7.86 -32.09 -23.41
N MET A 225 -9.10 -31.76 -23.80
CA MET A 225 -9.37 -30.96 -25.01
C MET A 225 -9.04 -29.46 -24.84
N MET A 226 -8.85 -28.97 -23.61
CA MET A 226 -8.66 -27.55 -23.35
C MET A 226 -7.21 -27.10 -23.59
N GLU A 227 -7.06 -26.01 -24.34
CA GLU A 227 -5.79 -25.32 -24.54
C GLU A 227 -5.65 -24.20 -23.52
N TYR A 228 -4.46 -24.08 -22.93
CA TYR A 228 -4.15 -23.04 -21.97
C TYR A 228 -3.17 -22.03 -22.55
N ALA A 229 -3.40 -20.76 -22.25
CA ALA A 229 -2.37 -19.74 -22.25
C ALA A 229 -1.61 -19.86 -20.92
N THR A 230 -0.32 -20.11 -21.00
CA THR A 230 0.52 -20.42 -19.85
C THR A 230 1.48 -19.27 -19.58
N ILE A 231 1.50 -18.81 -18.33
CA ILE A 231 2.50 -17.87 -17.81
C ILE A 231 3.49 -18.65 -16.95
N LYS A 232 4.75 -18.74 -17.37
CA LYS A 232 5.83 -19.29 -16.54
C LYS A 232 6.56 -18.15 -15.85
N ILE A 233 6.44 -18.06 -14.53
CA ILE A 233 7.10 -17.06 -13.70
C ILE A 233 8.56 -17.49 -13.50
N LYS A 234 9.50 -16.82 -14.19
CA LYS A 234 10.93 -17.09 -14.07
C LYS A 234 11.50 -16.41 -12.83
N THR A 235 11.17 -15.14 -12.66
CA THR A 235 11.65 -14.30 -11.57
C THR A 235 10.48 -13.55 -10.96
N PHE A 236 10.36 -13.59 -9.63
CA PHE A 236 9.50 -12.69 -8.88
C PHE A 236 10.19 -12.32 -7.57
N LYS A 237 10.45 -11.04 -7.34
CA LYS A 237 11.08 -10.56 -6.10
C LYS A 237 10.39 -9.28 -5.63
N SER A 238 9.96 -9.28 -4.38
CA SER A 238 9.56 -8.05 -3.71
C SER A 238 10.75 -7.10 -3.58
N GLU A 239 10.48 -5.82 -3.78
CA GLU A 239 11.41 -4.73 -3.50
C GLU A 239 11.04 -3.99 -2.20
N ALA A 240 10.17 -4.57 -1.36
CA ALA A 240 9.80 -4.01 -0.07
C ALA A 240 11.04 -3.80 0.81
N MET A 241 11.03 -2.72 1.61
CA MET A 241 12.17 -2.33 2.44
C MET A 241 12.09 -2.90 3.86
N LEU A 242 11.24 -3.91 4.06
CA LEU A 242 11.07 -4.59 5.34
C LEU A 242 12.29 -5.45 5.66
N LYS A 243 12.68 -5.49 6.94
CA LYS A 243 13.78 -6.34 7.43
C LYS A 243 13.51 -7.80 7.04
N GLY A 244 14.44 -8.40 6.31
CA GLY A 244 14.33 -9.77 5.80
C GLY A 244 13.65 -9.91 4.42
N ALA A 245 12.98 -8.88 3.89
CA ALA A 245 12.36 -8.96 2.56
C ALA A 245 13.38 -9.20 1.45
N SER A 246 14.56 -8.58 1.55
CA SER A 246 15.67 -8.78 0.61
C SER A 246 16.36 -10.15 0.72
N GLN A 247 16.09 -10.90 1.80
CA GLN A 247 16.64 -12.23 2.02
C GLN A 247 15.77 -13.33 1.40
N LEU A 248 14.52 -13.01 1.04
CA LEU A 248 13.62 -13.96 0.41
C LEU A 248 14.19 -14.40 -0.96
N ALA A 249 14.17 -15.71 -1.17
CA ALA A 249 14.60 -16.30 -2.42
C ALA A 249 13.66 -15.92 -3.57
N ASN A 250 14.07 -16.25 -4.78
CA ASN A 250 13.25 -16.01 -5.96
C ASN A 250 11.87 -16.67 -5.82
N ARG A 251 10.81 -15.89 -6.07
CA ARG A 251 9.37 -16.26 -6.03
C ARG A 251 8.79 -16.55 -4.64
N GLU A 252 9.61 -16.60 -3.59
CA GLU A 252 9.14 -16.82 -2.21
C GLU A 252 8.25 -15.67 -1.72
N SER A 253 8.48 -14.46 -2.23
CA SER A 253 7.66 -13.29 -1.91
C SER A 253 6.37 -13.18 -2.72
N LEU A 254 6.09 -14.09 -3.66
CA LEU A 254 4.83 -14.10 -4.41
C LEU A 254 3.68 -14.51 -3.48
N SER A 255 2.59 -13.74 -3.47
CA SER A 255 1.36 -14.10 -2.77
C SER A 255 0.36 -14.73 -3.71
N MET A 256 0.02 -14.04 -4.79
CA MET A 256 -0.99 -14.50 -5.74
C MET A 256 -0.86 -13.79 -7.09
N VAL A 257 -1.49 -14.38 -8.11
CA VAL A 257 -1.75 -13.77 -9.41
C VAL A 257 -3.25 -13.64 -9.58
N MET A 258 -3.72 -12.42 -9.86
CA MET A 258 -5.11 -12.09 -10.09
C MET A 258 -5.33 -11.77 -11.57
N VAL A 259 -6.42 -12.26 -12.14
CA VAL A 259 -6.72 -12.11 -13.57
C VAL A 259 -8.14 -11.58 -13.77
N ASP A 260 -8.26 -10.61 -14.66
CA ASP A 260 -9.51 -10.18 -15.31
C ASP A 260 -9.43 -10.60 -16.77
N PHE A 261 -10.31 -11.51 -17.19
CA PHE A 261 -10.31 -12.11 -18.53
C PHE A 261 -10.99 -11.24 -19.60
N SER A 262 -11.59 -10.13 -19.18
CA SER A 262 -12.40 -9.25 -20.03
C SER A 262 -12.10 -7.77 -19.78
N TYR A 263 -10.82 -7.46 -19.55
CA TYR A 263 -10.40 -6.14 -19.15
C TYR A 263 -10.75 -5.08 -20.21
N ASP A 264 -11.53 -4.09 -19.83
CA ASP A 264 -12.06 -3.07 -20.73
C ASP A 264 -11.06 -1.93 -21.03
N GLY A 265 -9.90 -1.93 -20.38
CA GLY A 265 -8.89 -0.86 -20.49
C GLY A 265 -9.01 0.21 -19.41
N GLU A 266 -10.04 0.14 -18.56
CA GLU A 266 -10.32 1.14 -17.52
C GLU A 266 -10.35 0.50 -16.13
N ILE A 267 -11.18 -0.53 -15.92
CA ILE A 267 -11.52 -1.06 -14.60
C ILE A 267 -11.10 -2.52 -14.50
N PHE A 268 -10.28 -2.85 -13.50
CA PHE A 268 -9.96 -4.23 -13.18
C PHE A 268 -11.12 -4.92 -12.46
N ASN A 269 -11.74 -5.89 -13.12
CA ASN A 269 -12.84 -6.69 -12.59
C ASN A 269 -12.35 -8.13 -12.35
N LEU A 270 -11.89 -8.40 -11.12
CA LEU A 270 -11.28 -9.67 -10.74
C LEU A 270 -12.13 -10.87 -11.18
N ASP A 271 -11.63 -11.77 -12.02
CA ASP A 271 -12.29 -13.02 -12.37
C ASP A 271 -11.75 -14.19 -11.57
N LYS A 272 -10.42 -14.33 -11.53
CA LYS A 272 -9.74 -15.48 -10.96
C LYS A 272 -8.51 -15.10 -10.14
N VAL A 273 -8.24 -15.91 -9.12
CA VAL A 273 -7.07 -15.81 -8.24
C VAL A 273 -6.31 -17.13 -8.33
N TYR A 274 -5.00 -17.04 -8.53
CA TYR A 274 -4.07 -18.17 -8.47
C TYR A 274 -3.10 -17.92 -7.32
N TYR A 275 -3.14 -18.77 -6.30
CA TYR A 275 -2.31 -18.57 -5.11
C TYR A 275 -0.90 -19.11 -5.30
N ALA A 276 0.09 -18.51 -4.64
CA ALA A 276 1.50 -18.89 -4.80
C ALA A 276 1.75 -20.38 -4.51
N LYS A 277 1.11 -20.98 -3.50
CA LYS A 277 1.24 -22.43 -3.24
C LYS A 277 0.71 -23.32 -4.37
N GLU A 278 -0.33 -22.89 -5.08
CA GLU A 278 -0.84 -23.60 -6.25
C GLU A 278 0.14 -23.44 -7.43
N ILE A 279 0.61 -22.22 -7.65
CA ILE A 279 1.56 -21.87 -8.71
C ILE A 279 2.88 -22.65 -8.53
N GLU A 280 3.38 -22.76 -7.30
CA GLU A 280 4.57 -23.53 -6.94
C GLU A 280 4.41 -25.02 -7.28
N LYS A 281 3.29 -25.63 -6.87
CA LYS A 281 2.95 -27.03 -7.21
C LYS A 281 2.92 -27.27 -8.72
N ASN A 282 2.51 -26.24 -9.47
CA ASN A 282 2.48 -26.24 -10.93
C ASN A 282 3.80 -25.79 -11.58
N ALA A 283 4.93 -25.97 -10.88
CA ALA A 283 6.27 -25.62 -11.37
C ALA A 283 6.39 -24.14 -11.80
N TRP A 284 5.76 -23.25 -11.03
CA TRP A 284 5.69 -21.81 -11.25
C TRP A 284 5.00 -21.40 -12.55
N LYS A 285 3.98 -22.17 -12.94
CA LYS A 285 3.11 -21.89 -14.08
C LYS A 285 1.71 -21.49 -13.63
N VAL A 286 1.16 -20.48 -14.29
CA VAL A 286 -0.26 -20.10 -14.22
C VAL A 286 -0.91 -20.53 -15.53
N PHE A 287 -1.99 -21.32 -15.44
CA PHE A 287 -2.72 -21.82 -16.59
C PHE A 287 -4.03 -21.04 -16.76
N LEU A 288 -4.11 -20.27 -17.84
CA LEU A 288 -5.25 -19.44 -18.20
C LEU A 288 -6.06 -20.14 -19.30
N PRO A 289 -7.33 -20.51 -19.05
CA PRO A 289 -8.16 -21.14 -20.08
C PRO A 289 -8.35 -20.19 -21.25
N LYS A 290 -7.98 -20.61 -22.47
CA LYS A 290 -8.02 -19.71 -23.64
C LYS A 290 -9.43 -19.24 -23.96
N GLU A 291 -10.43 -20.08 -23.70
CA GLU A 291 -11.85 -19.78 -23.91
C GLU A 291 -12.39 -18.65 -23.04
N GLU A 292 -11.71 -18.31 -21.92
CA GLU A 292 -12.13 -17.20 -21.07
C GLU A 292 -11.67 -15.84 -21.62
N PHE A 293 -10.66 -15.79 -22.50
CA PHE A 293 -10.12 -14.53 -23.04
C PHE A 293 -11.16 -13.79 -23.89
N LYS A 294 -11.53 -12.58 -23.47
CA LYS A 294 -12.44 -11.69 -24.20
C LYS A 294 -11.72 -10.42 -24.65
N GLY A 295 -10.75 -10.59 -25.56
CA GLY A 295 -9.90 -9.51 -26.06
C GLY A 295 -8.61 -9.41 -25.26
N GLN A 296 -8.46 -8.32 -24.50
CA GLN A 296 -7.33 -8.14 -23.59
C GLN A 296 -7.69 -8.59 -22.17
N ILE A 297 -6.69 -9.06 -21.46
CA ILE A 297 -6.77 -9.45 -20.05
C ILE A 297 -5.84 -8.55 -19.25
N MET A 298 -6.18 -8.30 -17.98
CA MET A 298 -5.27 -7.69 -17.04
C MET A 298 -4.81 -8.74 -16.03
N ILE A 299 -3.50 -8.78 -15.80
CA ILE A 299 -2.86 -9.68 -14.85
C ILE A 299 -2.18 -8.83 -13.78
N ILE A 300 -2.46 -9.13 -12.53
CA ILE A 300 -1.85 -8.48 -11.37
C ILE A 300 -1.09 -9.53 -10.56
N TYR A 301 0.21 -9.34 -10.40
CA TYR A 301 1.07 -10.15 -9.55
C TYR A 301 1.25 -9.42 -8.23
N LEU A 302 0.86 -10.06 -7.15
CA LEU A 302 0.86 -9.48 -5.81
C LEU A 302 1.94 -10.15 -4.96
N ASP A 303 2.76 -9.34 -4.29
CA ASP A 303 3.68 -9.85 -3.28
C ASP A 303 3.00 -10.03 -1.91
N ILE A 304 3.67 -10.74 -1.00
CA ILE A 304 3.18 -10.94 0.36
C ILE A 304 3.05 -9.64 1.17
N TYR A 305 3.51 -8.49 0.70
CA TYR A 305 3.42 -7.20 1.41
C TYR A 305 2.38 -6.25 0.81
N GLY A 306 1.65 -6.69 -0.22
CA GLY A 306 0.59 -5.90 -0.86
C GLY A 306 1.07 -5.03 -2.03
N ASN A 307 2.30 -5.22 -2.51
CA ASN A 307 2.80 -4.55 -3.70
C ASN A 307 2.39 -5.29 -4.98
N GLU A 308 2.09 -4.51 -6.01
CA GLU A 308 1.51 -5.03 -7.26
C GLU A 308 2.42 -4.74 -8.45
N TYR A 309 2.63 -5.76 -9.29
CA TYR A 309 3.03 -5.60 -10.67
C TYR A 309 1.82 -5.86 -11.56
N ARG A 310 1.55 -4.99 -12.54
CA ARG A 310 0.40 -5.12 -13.44
C ARG A 310 0.87 -5.18 -14.88
N GLU A 311 0.22 -6.02 -15.67
CA GLU A 311 0.39 -6.04 -17.12
C GLU A 311 -0.93 -6.34 -17.82
N VAL A 312 -1.00 -5.91 -19.08
CA VAL A 312 -2.11 -6.20 -19.99
C VAL A 312 -1.58 -7.10 -21.09
N LYS A 313 -2.33 -8.16 -21.39
CA LYS A 313 -1.97 -9.16 -22.40
C LYS A 313 -3.16 -9.52 -23.27
N THR A 314 -2.89 -9.96 -24.47
CA THR A 314 -3.84 -10.59 -25.39
C THR A 314 -3.46 -12.04 -25.59
N LEU A 315 -4.31 -12.81 -26.27
CA LEU A 315 -3.96 -14.19 -26.60
C LEU A 315 -2.72 -14.28 -27.52
N GLU A 316 -2.48 -13.27 -28.36
CA GLU A 316 -1.34 -13.24 -29.29
C GLU A 316 0.00 -13.25 -28.56
N ASP A 317 0.08 -12.58 -27.40
CA ASP A 317 1.27 -12.55 -26.54
C ASP A 317 1.73 -13.94 -26.10
N PHE A 318 0.84 -14.93 -26.08
CA PHE A 318 1.14 -16.32 -25.68
C PHE A 318 1.54 -17.22 -26.86
N THR A 319 1.33 -16.76 -28.09
CA THR A 319 1.55 -17.56 -29.31
C THR A 319 2.93 -17.34 -29.94
N GLY A 320 3.72 -16.38 -29.41
CA GLY A 320 4.89 -15.79 -30.07
C GLY A 320 6.28 -16.24 -29.60
N SER A 321 6.52 -17.53 -29.36
CA SER A 321 7.90 -18.03 -29.24
C SER A 321 8.06 -19.45 -29.77
N LYS A 322 7.94 -19.61 -31.09
CA LYS A 322 8.74 -20.61 -31.81
C LYS A 322 10.09 -19.98 -32.12
N GLN A 323 11.03 -20.04 -31.17
CA GLN A 323 12.44 -19.78 -31.50
C GLN A 323 13.00 -20.99 -32.25
N ASP A 324 13.65 -20.68 -33.35
CA ASP A 324 14.30 -21.55 -34.33
C ASP A 324 15.05 -22.76 -33.75
N GLN A 325 14.58 -23.96 -34.09
CA GLN A 325 15.42 -25.15 -34.25
C GLN A 325 15.34 -25.57 -35.73
N ARG A 326 15.92 -24.75 -36.61
CA ARG A 326 16.34 -25.16 -37.95
C ARG A 326 17.71 -24.55 -38.23
N GLY A 327 18.72 -25.40 -38.36
CA GLY A 327 20.11 -25.05 -38.68
C GLY A 327 21.05 -25.44 -37.52
N GLY A 328 21.96 -26.39 -37.64
CA GLY A 328 22.50 -27.06 -38.82
C GLY A 328 22.81 -28.53 -38.60
N ASN A 329 22.87 -29.22 -39.74
CA ASN A 329 23.48 -30.52 -39.94
C ASN A 329 24.95 -30.54 -39.54
#